data_AF-A0A8B6XQW5-F1
#
_entry.id   AF-A0A8B6XQW5-F1
#
_cell.length_a   1.000
_cell.length_b   1.000
_cell.length_c   1.000
_cell.angle_alpha   90.00
_cell.angle_beta   90.00
_cell.angle_gamma   90.00
#
_symmetry.space_group_name_H-M   'P 1'
#
loop_
_entity.id
_entity.type
_entity.pdbx_description
1 polymer ?
#
loop_
_entity_poly.entity_id
_entity_poly.type
_entity_poly.pdbx_seq_one_letter_code
_entity_poly.pdbx_strand_id
1 'polypeptide(L)'
;MTKLIIASLLFLILTVGNSFGEECKDTNEWCRYHTRYGACNYNEFTKTVCKKSCGLCDNPTSNDVLIEDLSDESECKDTNEWCHYHIRYGACHFNEFTKTACKKSCGLCNNPTSNDVLVNLSNESRDVNLSDETDCKDTNDWCHYLTRYGACNFNDYTKEVCKKSCNLCKS
;
A
#
# COMPACT_ATOMS: atom_id res chain seq x y z
N MET A 1 -1.58 -53.73 46.51
CA MET A 1 -2.51 -52.86 45.74
C MET A 1 -2.08 -51.39 45.67
N THR A 2 -1.08 -50.93 46.43
CA THR A 2 -0.60 -49.54 46.45
C THR A 2 0.37 -49.16 45.32
N LYS A 3 1.00 -50.13 44.63
CA LYS A 3 1.96 -49.85 43.55
C LYS A 3 1.32 -49.48 42.20
N LEU A 4 0.03 -49.76 41.99
CA LEU A 4 -0.65 -49.43 40.72
C LEU A 4 -1.14 -47.97 40.64
N ILE A 5 -1.35 -47.30 41.78
CA ILE A 5 -1.91 -45.93 41.81
C ILE A 5 -0.84 -44.89 41.41
N ILE A 6 0.43 -45.17 41.72
CA ILE A 6 1.53 -44.23 41.45
C ILE A 6 1.84 -44.16 39.94
N ALA A 7 1.64 -45.24 39.19
CA ALA A 7 1.89 -45.27 37.74
C ALA A 7 0.86 -44.45 36.93
N SER A 8 -0.40 -44.38 37.40
CA SER A 8 -1.44 -43.58 36.73
C SER A 8 -1.31 -42.08 36.97
N LEU A 9 -0.71 -41.64 38.08
CA LEU A 9 -0.47 -40.21 38.35
C LEU A 9 0.72 -39.65 37.56
N LEU A 10 1.69 -40.50 37.19
CA LEU A 10 2.85 -40.09 36.38
C LEU A 10 2.54 -39.91 34.89
N PHE A 11 1.48 -40.54 34.37
CA PHE A 11 1.08 -40.38 32.96
C PHE A 11 0.28 -39.11 32.67
N LEU A 12 -0.32 -38.49 33.71
CA LEU A 12 -1.12 -37.25 33.59
C LEU A 12 -0.28 -35.95 33.62
N ILE A 13 1.02 -36.04 33.90
CA ILE A 13 1.91 -34.85 34.02
C ILE A 13 2.69 -34.59 32.71
N LEU A 14 2.64 -35.48 31.71
CA LEU A 14 3.38 -35.33 30.44
C LEU A 14 2.62 -34.60 29.32
N THR A 15 1.38 -34.16 29.54
CA THR A 15 0.63 -33.34 28.57
C THR A 15 0.75 -31.83 28.84
N VAL A 16 1.82 -31.39 29.51
CA VAL A 16 2.09 -29.96 29.71
C VAL A 16 2.71 -29.38 28.43
N GLY A 17 1.82 -28.87 27.58
CA GLY A 17 1.99 -27.57 26.92
C GLY A 17 3.26 -27.32 26.13
N ASN A 18 3.43 -28.01 25.00
CA ASN A 18 4.23 -27.47 23.89
C ASN A 18 3.39 -26.37 23.20
N SER A 19 3.35 -25.20 23.82
CA SER A 19 2.98 -23.95 23.18
C SER A 19 4.08 -23.60 22.17
N PHE A 20 4.08 -24.26 21.02
CA PHE A 20 4.86 -23.82 19.87
C PHE A 20 4.33 -22.44 19.50
N GLY A 21 5.05 -21.38 19.87
CA GLY A 21 4.81 -20.06 19.31
C GLY A 21 4.93 -20.20 17.81
N GLU A 22 3.82 -20.01 17.09
CA GLU A 22 3.83 -20.03 15.64
C GLU A 22 4.87 -19.02 15.16
N GLU A 23 5.84 -19.50 14.37
CA GLU A 23 6.85 -18.66 13.75
C GLU A 23 6.15 -17.52 12.99
N CYS A 24 6.44 -16.27 13.36
CA CYS A 24 5.78 -15.15 12.73
C CYS A 24 6.33 -14.92 11.32
N LYS A 25 5.59 -15.42 10.35
CA LYS A 25 5.89 -15.34 8.93
C LYS A 25 4.65 -15.01 8.12
N ASP A 26 4.89 -14.53 6.91
CA ASP A 26 3.85 -14.44 5.92
C ASP A 26 3.57 -15.84 5.38
N THR A 27 2.29 -16.19 5.29
CA THR A 27 1.82 -17.46 4.73
C THR A 27 1.28 -17.30 3.31
N ASN A 28 1.20 -16.07 2.81
CA ASN A 28 0.76 -15.76 1.45
C ASN A 28 1.88 -15.11 0.64
N GLU A 29 2.13 -15.59 -0.57
CA GLU A 29 3.17 -15.07 -1.47
C GLU A 29 2.89 -13.63 -1.97
N TRP A 30 1.63 -13.21 -1.94
CA TRP A 30 1.17 -11.88 -2.39
C TRP A 30 1.25 -10.82 -1.28
N CYS A 31 1.83 -11.13 -0.13
CA CYS A 31 1.91 -10.16 0.98
C CYS A 31 2.58 -8.86 0.58
N ARG A 32 3.67 -8.91 -0.19
CA ARG A 32 4.32 -7.72 -0.74
C ARG A 32 3.39 -6.86 -1.59
N TYR A 33 2.50 -7.49 -2.36
CA TYR A 33 1.49 -6.78 -3.15
C TYR A 33 0.46 -6.15 -2.21
N HIS A 34 -0.14 -6.91 -1.31
CA HIS A 34 -1.18 -6.43 -0.41
C HIS A 34 -0.71 -5.27 0.48
N THR A 35 0.48 -5.36 1.05
CA THR A 35 1.04 -4.32 1.90
C THR A 35 1.31 -3.03 1.12
N ARG A 36 1.78 -3.14 -0.13
CA ARG A 36 1.96 -1.99 -1.02
C ARG A 36 0.66 -1.20 -1.27
N TYR A 37 -0.50 -1.84 -1.27
CA TYR A 37 -1.80 -1.15 -1.42
C TYR A 37 -2.47 -0.83 -0.08
N GLY A 38 -1.72 -0.91 1.03
CA GLY A 38 -2.24 -0.58 2.34
C GLY A 38 -3.28 -1.57 2.86
N ALA A 39 -3.37 -2.79 2.31
CA ALA A 39 -4.36 -3.78 2.74
C ALA A 39 -4.20 -4.17 4.23
N CYS A 40 -3.01 -3.99 4.81
CA CYS A 40 -2.80 -4.12 6.24
C CYS A 40 -3.69 -3.20 7.09
N ASN A 41 -4.17 -2.08 6.54
CA ASN A 41 -4.98 -1.12 7.30
C ASN A 41 -6.47 -1.51 7.34
N TYR A 42 -6.98 -2.25 6.35
CA TYR A 42 -8.42 -2.46 6.16
C TYR A 42 -8.84 -3.91 5.86
N ASN A 43 -7.91 -4.83 5.64
CA ASN A 43 -8.22 -6.20 5.23
C ASN A 43 -7.73 -7.21 6.27
N GLU A 44 -8.65 -7.78 7.05
CA GLU A 44 -8.36 -8.75 8.11
C GLU A 44 -7.69 -10.03 7.60
N PHE A 45 -8.05 -10.49 6.40
CA PHE A 45 -7.39 -11.64 5.78
C PHE A 45 -5.91 -11.34 5.54
N THR A 46 -5.57 -10.16 5.03
CA THR A 46 -4.21 -9.69 4.83
C THR A 46 -3.47 -9.63 6.17
N LYS A 47 -4.07 -9.03 7.21
CA LYS A 47 -3.46 -9.01 8.56
C LYS A 47 -3.14 -10.42 9.06
N THR A 48 -4.01 -11.39 8.77
CA THR A 48 -3.85 -12.78 9.20
C THR A 48 -2.76 -13.53 8.44
N VAL A 49 -2.68 -13.38 7.12
CA VAL A 49 -1.75 -14.14 6.27
C VAL A 49 -0.44 -13.41 5.99
N CYS A 50 -0.38 -12.11 6.27
CA CYS A 50 0.76 -11.22 6.03
C CYS A 50 1.25 -10.56 7.32
N LYS A 51 1.21 -11.26 8.45
CA LYS A 51 1.56 -10.73 9.77
C LYS A 51 2.93 -10.05 9.76
N LYS A 52 3.93 -10.66 9.14
CA LYS A 52 5.29 -10.11 9.08
C LYS A 52 5.35 -8.88 8.19
N SER A 53 4.84 -8.97 6.96
CA SER A 53 4.83 -7.82 6.05
C SER A 53 3.99 -6.65 6.57
N CYS A 54 2.96 -6.92 7.39
CA CYS A 54 2.14 -5.90 8.04
C CYS A 54 2.72 -5.39 9.37
N GLY A 55 3.88 -5.90 9.81
CA GLY A 55 4.49 -5.47 11.08
C GLY A 55 3.74 -5.93 12.33
N LEU A 56 2.92 -6.98 12.24
CA LEU A 56 2.11 -7.55 13.33
C LEU A 56 2.82 -8.69 14.07
N CYS A 57 4.11 -8.88 13.80
CA CYS A 57 4.94 -9.82 14.53
C CYS A 57 5.45 -9.18 15.82
N ASP A 58 4.67 -9.25 16.89
CA ASP A 58 5.18 -8.91 18.22
C ASP A 58 6.16 -10.02 18.64
N ASN A 59 7.44 -9.70 18.75
CA ASN A 59 8.39 -10.55 19.49
C ASN A 59 8.35 -10.12 20.96
N PRO A 60 7.79 -10.92 21.89
CA PRO A 60 7.78 -10.58 23.32
C PRO A 60 9.17 -10.70 23.99
N THR A 61 10.29 -10.57 23.27
CA THR A 61 11.64 -10.84 23.79
C THR A 61 12.70 -9.79 23.51
N SER A 62 12.32 -8.58 23.11
CA SER A 62 13.21 -7.44 23.30
C SER A 62 12.77 -6.70 24.56
N ASN A 63 13.56 -6.79 25.63
CA ASN A 63 13.60 -5.77 26.67
C ASN A 63 14.21 -4.47 26.09
N ASP A 64 13.71 -4.02 24.94
CA ASP A 64 13.97 -2.68 24.46
C ASP A 64 13.15 -1.76 25.35
N VAL A 65 13.91 -0.99 26.11
CA VAL A 65 13.54 0.27 26.71
C VAL A 65 12.31 0.83 25.99
N LEU A 66 11.23 1.00 26.75
CA LEU A 66 10.10 1.85 26.41
C LEU A 66 10.66 3.26 26.20
N ILE A 67 11.26 3.51 25.03
CA ILE A 67 11.18 4.83 24.44
C ILE A 67 9.71 4.91 24.07
N GLU A 68 8.93 5.47 25.00
CA GLU A 68 7.70 6.15 24.62
C GLU A 68 8.09 6.98 23.42
N ASP A 69 7.67 6.51 22.25
CA ASP A 69 7.82 7.19 21.00
C ASP A 69 6.95 8.43 21.12
N LEU A 70 7.51 9.45 21.79
CA LEU A 70 7.29 10.86 21.56
C LEU A 70 7.81 11.19 20.15
N SER A 71 7.54 10.33 19.14
CA SER A 71 7.37 10.83 17.80
C SER A 71 6.16 11.73 17.92
N ASP A 72 6.47 13.02 17.98
CA ASP A 72 5.56 14.11 17.71
C ASP A 72 4.42 13.59 16.84
N GLU A 73 3.18 13.87 17.26
CA GLU A 73 2.01 13.88 16.40
C GLU A 73 2.31 14.79 15.19
N SER A 74 3.14 14.32 14.26
CA SER A 74 3.33 14.97 13.00
C SER A 74 1.96 14.88 12.36
N GLU A 75 1.39 16.05 12.04
CA GLU A 75 0.02 16.25 11.54
C GLU A 75 -0.30 15.44 10.26
N CYS A 76 0.62 14.60 9.80
CA CYS A 76 0.45 13.76 8.65
C CYS A 76 -0.28 12.45 8.96
N LYS A 77 -1.59 12.57 9.04
CA LYS A 77 -2.53 11.44 8.96
C LYS A 77 -3.40 11.56 7.73
N ASP A 78 -3.95 10.43 7.32
CA ASP A 78 -5.07 10.44 6.38
C ASP A 78 -6.32 10.91 7.12
N THR A 79 -7.07 11.81 6.51
CA THR A 79 -8.34 12.33 7.03
C THR A 79 -9.55 11.70 6.34
N ASN A 80 -9.34 10.86 5.32
CA ASN A 80 -10.39 10.13 4.62
C ASN A 80 -10.20 8.61 4.76
N GLU A 81 -11.27 7.89 5.10
CA GLU A 81 -11.26 6.43 5.25
C GLU A 81 -11.08 5.67 3.91
N TRP A 82 -11.45 6.28 2.79
CA TRP A 82 -11.38 5.73 1.43
C TRP A 82 -10.03 5.95 0.75
N CYS A 83 -9.01 6.41 1.47
CA CYS A 83 -7.68 6.61 0.91
C CYS A 83 -7.12 5.37 0.22
N HIS A 84 -7.34 4.19 0.80
CA HIS A 84 -6.96 2.91 0.19
C HIS A 84 -7.55 2.72 -1.22
N TYR A 85 -8.81 3.10 -1.42
CA TYR A 85 -9.48 3.05 -2.71
C TYR A 85 -8.85 4.05 -3.67
N HIS A 86 -8.68 5.30 -3.25
CA HIS A 86 -8.11 6.35 -4.09
C HIS A 86 -6.68 6.06 -4.55
N ILE A 87 -5.82 5.56 -3.65
CA ILE A 87 -4.45 5.14 -3.98
C ILE A 87 -4.46 4.03 -5.04
N ARG A 88 -5.36 3.05 -4.91
CA ARG A 88 -5.48 1.93 -5.85
C ARG A 88 -5.69 2.40 -7.29
N TYR A 89 -6.40 3.52 -7.48
CA TYR A 89 -6.65 4.12 -8.79
C TYR A 89 -5.65 5.21 -9.18
N GLY A 90 -4.55 5.35 -8.43
CA GLY A 90 -3.50 6.34 -8.71
C GLY A 90 -3.89 7.79 -8.43
N ALA A 91 -4.97 8.02 -7.67
CA ALA A 91 -5.52 9.37 -7.47
C ALA A 91 -4.55 10.32 -6.75
N CYS A 92 -3.54 9.81 -6.04
CA CYS A 92 -2.44 10.60 -5.49
C CYS A 92 -1.72 11.47 -6.53
N HIS A 93 -1.78 11.13 -7.83
CA HIS A 93 -1.08 11.88 -8.88
C HIS A 93 -1.94 13.00 -9.50
N PHE A 94 -3.26 12.83 -9.55
CA PHE A 94 -4.15 13.70 -10.33
C PHE A 94 -5.34 14.28 -9.54
N ASN A 95 -5.56 13.87 -8.29
CA ASN A 95 -6.69 14.31 -7.49
C ASN A 95 -6.21 15.06 -6.23
N GLU A 96 -6.44 16.38 -6.19
CA GLU A 96 -6.01 17.24 -5.08
C GLU A 96 -6.71 16.91 -3.76
N PHE A 97 -7.97 16.47 -3.81
CA PHE A 97 -8.67 16.00 -2.62
C PHE A 97 -7.98 14.77 -2.04
N THR A 98 -7.60 13.80 -2.87
CA THR A 98 -6.82 12.64 -2.43
C THR A 98 -5.46 13.07 -1.89
N LYS A 99 -4.71 13.94 -2.57
CA LYS A 99 -3.40 14.42 -2.05
C LYS A 99 -3.53 15.05 -0.67
N THR A 100 -4.60 15.81 -0.43
CA THR A 100 -4.83 16.52 0.83
C THR A 100 -5.39 15.61 1.92
N ALA A 101 -6.36 14.77 1.60
CA ALA A 101 -7.05 13.93 2.55
C ALA A 101 -6.33 12.60 2.82
N CYS A 102 -5.40 12.22 1.94
CA CYS A 102 -4.67 10.95 1.98
C CYS A 102 -3.16 11.19 2.00
N LYS A 103 -2.67 12.22 2.69
CA LYS A 103 -1.24 12.59 2.69
C LYS A 103 -0.33 11.43 3.08
N LYS A 104 -0.67 10.69 4.12
CA LYS A 104 0.13 9.56 4.60
C LYS A 104 0.10 8.42 3.60
N SER A 105 -1.09 8.06 3.17
CA SER A 105 -1.38 7.09 2.12
C SER A 105 -0.65 7.39 0.80
N CYS A 106 -0.54 8.66 0.43
CA CYS A 106 0.16 9.12 -0.77
C CYS A 106 1.67 9.34 -0.55
N GLY A 107 2.20 9.08 0.65
CA GLY A 107 3.62 9.26 0.97
C GLY A 107 4.08 10.74 1.04
N LEU A 108 3.16 11.67 1.28
CA LEU A 108 3.39 13.12 1.28
C LEU A 108 3.78 13.69 2.65
N CYS A 109 3.92 12.86 3.69
CA CYS A 109 4.21 13.31 5.07
C CYS A 109 5.55 13.99 5.28
N ASN A 110 6.54 13.69 4.44
CA ASN A 110 7.91 14.18 4.63
C ASN A 110 8.23 15.41 3.78
N ASN A 111 7.23 15.98 3.10
CA ASN A 111 7.38 17.24 2.37
C ASN A 111 6.69 18.35 3.17
N PRO A 112 7.40 19.03 4.09
CA PRO A 112 6.88 20.25 4.69
C PRO A 112 6.77 21.28 3.57
N THR A 113 5.56 21.50 3.07
CA THR A 113 5.18 22.67 2.26
C THR A 113 6.19 23.05 1.16
N SER A 114 6.07 22.43 -0.01
CA SER A 114 6.09 23.21 -1.24
C SER A 114 4.62 23.63 -1.43
N ASN A 115 4.11 24.85 -1.23
CA ASN A 115 4.68 26.19 -1.27
C ASN A 115 5.88 26.33 -2.20
N ASP A 116 5.78 25.74 -3.37
CA ASP A 116 6.47 26.29 -4.52
C ASP A 116 5.58 26.19 -5.75
N VAL A 117 5.23 27.39 -6.20
CA VAL A 117 4.83 27.72 -7.56
C VAL A 117 3.50 27.10 -8.01
N LEU A 118 2.43 27.88 -7.83
CA LEU A 118 1.48 28.12 -8.93
C LEU A 118 2.32 28.39 -10.18
N VAL A 119 2.66 27.34 -10.92
CA VAL A 119 3.08 27.50 -12.30
C VAL A 119 1.82 28.03 -12.94
N ASN A 120 1.82 29.33 -13.20
CA ASN A 120 0.97 29.96 -14.18
C ASN A 120 1.11 29.14 -15.47
N LEU A 121 0.29 28.10 -15.62
CA LEU A 121 -0.16 27.68 -16.93
C LEU A 121 -1.12 28.78 -17.38
N SER A 122 -0.53 29.89 -17.81
CA SER A 122 -1.16 30.75 -18.78
C SER A 122 -1.61 29.84 -19.92
N ASN A 123 -2.92 29.72 -20.03
CA ASN A 123 -3.63 29.18 -21.18
C ASN A 123 -3.10 29.87 -22.44
N GLU A 124 -2.07 29.28 -23.05
CA GLU A 124 -1.77 29.52 -24.44
C GLU A 124 -2.50 28.44 -25.22
N SER A 125 -3.71 28.82 -25.63
CA SER A 125 -4.50 28.14 -26.64
C SER A 125 -3.64 27.98 -27.89
N ARG A 126 -2.95 26.85 -28.02
CA ARG A 126 -2.46 26.41 -29.33
C ARG A 126 -3.54 25.59 -29.97
N ASP A 127 -4.06 26.13 -31.06
CA ASP A 127 -4.76 25.38 -32.09
C ASP A 127 -3.98 24.11 -32.40
N VAL A 128 -4.51 22.98 -31.93
CA VAL A 128 -3.98 21.66 -32.28
C VAL A 128 -4.40 21.42 -33.72
N ASN A 129 -3.47 21.71 -34.63
CA ASN A 129 -3.54 21.26 -36.00
C ASN A 129 -3.55 19.73 -35.98
N LEU A 130 -4.74 19.20 -36.24
CA LEU A 130 -5.05 17.80 -36.40
C LEU A 130 -4.46 17.33 -37.74
N SER A 131 -3.18 16.98 -37.76
CA SER A 131 -2.55 16.12 -38.78
C SER A 131 -1.07 15.97 -38.46
N ASP A 132 -0.71 14.90 -37.77
CA ASP A 132 0.13 13.89 -38.43
C ASP A 132 0.31 12.66 -37.56
N GLU A 133 0.23 11.53 -38.23
CA GLU A 133 0.08 10.16 -37.76
C GLU A 133 1.39 9.57 -37.21
N THR A 134 2.32 10.41 -36.73
CA THR A 134 3.70 10.01 -36.38
C THR A 134 4.03 10.05 -34.90
N ASP A 135 3.17 10.58 -34.02
CA ASP A 135 3.52 10.80 -32.60
C ASP A 135 2.81 9.82 -31.64
N CYS A 136 2.89 8.51 -31.96
CA CYS A 136 2.56 7.46 -31.00
C CYS A 136 3.65 7.34 -29.94
N LYS A 137 3.54 8.16 -28.90
CA LYS A 137 4.36 8.04 -27.69
C LYS A 137 3.50 8.23 -26.45
N ASP A 138 4.02 7.70 -25.36
CA ASP A 138 3.52 8.08 -24.04
C ASP A 138 4.05 9.48 -23.73
N THR A 139 3.17 10.37 -23.33
CA THR A 139 3.52 11.73 -22.89
C THR A 139 3.63 11.83 -21.37
N ASN A 140 3.35 10.74 -20.65
CA ASN A 140 3.46 10.65 -19.21
C ASN A 140 4.45 9.54 -18.81
N ASP A 141 5.46 9.87 -18.00
CA ASP A 141 6.51 8.93 -17.58
C ASP A 141 5.97 7.77 -16.72
N TRP A 142 4.77 7.92 -16.16
CA TRP A 142 4.10 6.94 -15.30
C TRP A 142 3.25 5.93 -16.07
N CYS A 143 3.26 5.97 -17.41
CA CYS A 143 2.42 5.08 -18.20
C CYS A 143 2.66 3.61 -17.90
N HIS A 144 3.91 3.19 -17.69
CA HIS A 144 4.23 1.82 -17.28
C HIS A 144 3.55 1.38 -15.96
N TYR A 145 3.33 2.32 -15.04
CA TYR A 145 2.62 2.08 -13.79
C TYR A 145 1.11 2.02 -14.07
N LEU A 146 0.55 3.06 -14.70
CA LEU A 146 -0.89 3.16 -14.97
C LEU A 146 -1.43 1.96 -15.77
N THR A 147 -0.69 1.50 -16.78
CA THR A 147 -1.11 0.37 -17.61
C THR A 147 -1.05 -0.96 -16.87
N ARG A 148 -0.10 -1.13 -15.94
CA ARG A 148 -0.04 -2.30 -15.04
C ARG A 148 -1.28 -2.43 -14.14
N TYR A 149 -1.95 -1.33 -13.84
CA TYR A 149 -3.22 -1.31 -13.08
C TYR A 149 -4.46 -1.42 -13.95
N GLY A 150 -4.29 -1.65 -15.25
CA GLY A 150 -5.40 -1.72 -16.19
C GLY A 150 -6.10 -0.38 -16.38
N ALA A 151 -5.48 0.76 -16.04
CA ALA A 151 -6.09 2.08 -16.17
C ALA A 151 -6.49 2.41 -17.61
N CYS A 152 -5.83 1.81 -18.61
CA CYS A 152 -6.23 1.87 -20.01
C CYS A 152 -7.69 1.45 -20.26
N ASN A 153 -8.28 0.62 -19.39
CA ASN A 153 -9.64 0.13 -19.57
C ASN A 153 -10.71 1.11 -19.04
N PHE A 154 -10.37 1.98 -18.08
CA PHE A 154 -11.37 2.75 -17.33
C PHE A 154 -11.01 4.22 -17.10
N ASN A 155 -9.81 4.66 -17.48
CA ASN A 155 -9.33 6.02 -17.24
C ASN A 155 -8.98 6.69 -18.58
N ASP A 156 -9.82 7.63 -19.03
CA ASP A 156 -9.65 8.28 -20.33
C ASP A 156 -8.41 9.19 -20.39
N TYR A 157 -8.04 9.82 -19.27
CA TYR A 157 -6.78 10.55 -19.17
C TYR A 157 -5.58 9.63 -19.43
N THR A 158 -5.59 8.40 -18.89
CA THR A 158 -4.54 7.40 -19.16
C THR A 158 -4.53 7.02 -20.63
N LYS A 159 -5.69 6.80 -21.26
CA LYS A 159 -5.75 6.52 -22.70
C LYS A 159 -5.16 7.66 -23.53
N GLU A 160 -5.35 8.91 -23.10
CA GLU A 160 -4.85 10.09 -23.77
C GLU A 160 -3.32 10.25 -23.63
N VAL A 161 -2.77 10.09 -22.42
CA VAL A 161 -1.34 10.34 -22.17
C VAL A 161 -0.46 9.10 -22.29
N CYS A 162 -1.06 7.91 -22.32
CA CYS A 162 -0.38 6.62 -22.40
C CYS A 162 -0.76 5.82 -23.65
N LYS A 163 -0.94 6.49 -24.79
CA LYS A 163 -1.42 5.86 -26.04
C LYS A 163 -0.58 4.63 -26.43
N LYS A 164 0.75 4.71 -26.30
CA LYS A 164 1.65 3.63 -26.66
C LYS A 164 1.55 2.49 -25.64
N SER A 165 1.69 2.79 -24.35
CA SER A 165 1.59 1.78 -23.29
C SER A 165 0.20 1.13 -23.22
N CYS A 166 -0.85 1.82 -23.63
CA CYS A 166 -2.21 1.30 -23.70
C CYS A 166 -2.53 0.56 -25.02
N ASN A 167 -1.55 0.39 -25.91
CA ASN A 167 -1.71 -0.25 -27.22
C ASN A 167 -2.82 0.41 -28.07
N LEU A 168 -2.99 1.74 -27.96
CA LEU A 168 -3.99 2.51 -28.69
C LEU A 168 -3.47 3.07 -30.02
N CYS A 169 -2.19 2.87 -30.30
CA CYS A 169 -1.60 3.27 -31.56
C CYS A 169 -1.97 2.26 -32.64
N LYS A 170 -2.48 2.76 -33.77
CA LYS A 170 -2.66 1.93 -34.96
C LYS A 170 -1.28 1.53 -35.50
N SER A 171 -1.17 0.26 -35.87
CA SER A 171 0.00 -0.29 -36.59
C SER A 171 -0.11 0.03 -38.07
#